data_AF-A0A0K8V3P3-F1
#
_entry.id   AF-A0A0K8V3P3-F1
#
_cell.length_a   1.000
_cell.length_b   1.000
_cell.length_c   1.000
_cell.angle_alpha   90.00
_cell.angle_beta   90.00
_cell.angle_gamma   90.00
#
_symmetry.space_group_name_H-M   'P 1'
#
loop_
_entity.id
_entity.type
_entity.pdbx_description
1 polymer ?
#
loop_
_entity_poly.entity_id
_entity_poly.type
_entity_poly.pdbx_seq_one_letter_code
_entity_poly.pdbx_strand_id
1 'polypeptide(L)'
;MDHPAMRYDMQSKELILAHCQYVSLPTVLIEEFGERTEYLDCSHNRLMNLTHLYEFNNLKYLILDNNRLHEAHFEQMQWALPKVKVLMLNRNELMDLQKTIQLLASIFPNLEYLSLHGNPICPDELELQPFCEYVDYEYEYYRSKVDNQLQ
;
A
#
# COMPACT_ATOMS: atom_id res chain seq x y z
N MET A 1 -13.86 -5.09 -23.06
CA MET A 1 -13.22 -3.86 -22.56
C MET A 1 -11.76 -4.20 -22.46
N ASP A 2 -10.93 -3.58 -23.31
CA ASP A 2 -9.49 -3.81 -23.35
C ASP A 2 -8.88 -3.31 -22.03
N HIS A 3 -8.69 -4.21 -21.07
CA HIS A 3 -7.84 -3.91 -19.92
C HIS A 3 -6.39 -3.97 -20.43
N PRO A 4 -5.62 -2.86 -20.36
CA PRO A 4 -4.24 -2.89 -20.81
C PRO A 4 -3.45 -3.72 -19.79
N ALA A 5 -3.12 -4.96 -20.17
CA ALA A 5 -2.42 -5.95 -19.34
C ALA A 5 -0.98 -5.55 -18.97
N MET A 6 -0.43 -4.52 -19.60
CA MET A 6 0.83 -3.87 -19.25
C MET A 6 0.97 -2.67 -20.19
N ARG A 7 1.49 -1.54 -19.71
CA ARG A 7 1.89 -0.42 -20.57
C ARG A 7 3.14 0.25 -20.03
N TYR A 8 4.10 0.52 -20.90
CA TYR A 8 5.24 1.37 -20.58
C TYR A 8 5.26 2.59 -21.50
N ASP A 9 5.40 3.78 -20.92
CA ASP A 9 5.64 5.02 -21.65
C ASP A 9 7.10 5.43 -21.50
N MET A 10 7.84 5.46 -22.60
CA MET A 10 9.28 5.79 -22.61
C MET A 10 9.56 7.26 -22.29
N GLN A 11 8.62 8.17 -22.58
CA GLN A 11 8.81 9.61 -22.41
C GLN A 11 8.54 10.03 -20.97
N SER A 12 7.43 9.55 -20.40
CA SER A 12 7.10 9.81 -18.98
C SER A 12 7.78 8.83 -18.02
N LYS A 13 8.35 7.73 -18.53
CA LYS A 13 8.98 6.65 -17.74
C LYS A 13 8.00 5.98 -16.78
N GLU A 14 6.75 5.85 -17.22
CA GLU A 14 5.63 5.27 -16.47
C GLU A 14 5.44 3.80 -16.87
N LEU A 15 5.52 2.91 -15.89
CA LEU A 15 5.16 1.50 -16.03
C LEU A 15 3.83 1.24 -15.32
N ILE A 16 2.83 0.85 -16.09
CA ILE A 16 1.48 0.51 -15.62
C ILE A 16 1.31 -1.00 -15.67
N LEU A 17 1.19 -1.60 -14.49
CA LEU A 17 0.95 -3.01 -14.23
C LEU A 17 -0.36 -3.22 -13.46
N ALA A 18 -1.29 -2.26 -13.56
CA ALA A 18 -2.57 -2.35 -12.87
C ALA A 18 -3.44 -3.50 -13.42
N HIS A 19 -4.24 -4.14 -12.57
CA HIS A 19 -5.18 -5.22 -12.95
C HIS A 19 -4.55 -6.45 -13.62
N CYS A 20 -3.26 -6.69 -13.41
CA CYS A 20 -2.53 -7.81 -14.02
C CYS A 20 -2.65 -9.13 -13.24
N GLN A 21 -3.30 -9.12 -12.07
CA GLN A 21 -3.44 -10.26 -11.17
C GLN A 21 -2.10 -10.79 -10.62
N TYR A 22 -1.08 -9.93 -10.56
CA TYR A 22 0.23 -10.33 -10.04
C TYR A 22 0.17 -10.62 -8.54
N VAL A 23 0.81 -11.73 -8.16
CA VAL A 23 1.13 -12.08 -6.76
C VAL A 23 2.56 -11.67 -6.41
N SER A 24 3.44 -11.69 -7.41
CA SER A 24 4.77 -11.09 -7.40
C SER A 24 5.04 -10.51 -8.78
N LEU A 25 5.90 -9.49 -8.85
CA LEU A 25 6.31 -8.94 -10.15
C LEU A 25 7.18 -9.97 -10.90
N PRO A 26 6.90 -10.25 -12.19
CA PRO A 26 7.76 -11.11 -12.99
C PRO A 26 9.17 -10.52 -13.15
N THR A 27 10.20 -11.33 -12.93
CA THR A 27 11.60 -10.92 -13.03
C THR A 27 11.95 -10.30 -14.38
N VAL A 28 11.39 -10.82 -15.47
CA VAL A 28 11.61 -10.28 -16.82
C VAL A 28 11.18 -8.80 -16.93
N LEU A 29 10.10 -8.41 -16.26
CA LEU A 29 9.65 -7.00 -16.27
C LEU A 29 10.57 -6.11 -15.44
N ILE A 30 11.09 -6.65 -14.34
CA ILE A 30 12.02 -5.94 -13.47
C ILE A 30 13.34 -5.71 -14.20
N GLU A 31 13.88 -6.74 -14.84
CA GLU A 31 15.10 -6.65 -15.66
C GLU A 31 14.92 -5.67 -16.83
N GLU A 32 13.76 -5.69 -17.47
CA GLU A 32 13.49 -4.85 -18.63
C GLU A 32 13.26 -3.38 -18.24
N PHE A 33 12.47 -3.10 -17.21
CA PHE A 33 11.97 -1.74 -16.92
C PHE A 33 12.52 -1.13 -15.62
N GLY A 34 13.09 -1.91 -14.71
CA GLY A 34 13.46 -1.49 -13.35
C GLY A 34 14.33 -0.24 -13.31
N GLU A 35 15.42 -0.21 -14.08
CA GLU A 35 16.35 0.91 -14.06
C GLU A 35 15.80 2.20 -14.69
N ARG A 36 14.84 2.10 -15.61
CA ARG A 36 14.32 3.24 -16.38
C ARG A 36 12.97 3.77 -15.90
N THR A 37 12.31 3.07 -14.99
CA THR A 37 10.98 3.45 -14.49
C THR A 37 11.11 4.48 -13.36
N GLU A 38 10.37 5.57 -13.47
CA GLU A 38 10.25 6.59 -12.40
C GLU A 38 8.87 6.57 -11.74
N TYR A 39 7.85 6.05 -12.43
CA TYR A 39 6.49 5.88 -11.94
C TYR A 39 6.04 4.44 -12.16
N LEU A 40 5.65 3.76 -11.09
CA LEU A 40 5.17 2.38 -11.12
C LEU A 40 3.76 2.32 -10.54
N ASP A 41 2.81 1.89 -11.37
CA ASP A 41 1.45 1.58 -10.93
C ASP A 41 1.23 0.07 -10.92
N CYS A 42 1.14 -0.49 -9.71
CA CYS A 42 0.84 -1.89 -9.45
C CYS A 42 -0.53 -2.07 -8.79
N SER A 43 -1.44 -1.11 -8.96
CA SER A 43 -2.75 -1.14 -8.33
C SER A 43 -3.62 -2.32 -8.80
N HIS A 44 -4.59 -2.72 -7.97
CA HIS A 44 -5.53 -3.80 -8.29
C HIS A 44 -4.86 -5.14 -8.65
N ASN A 45 -3.79 -5.49 -7.92
CA ASN A 45 -3.15 -6.79 -7.97
C ASN A 45 -3.37 -7.54 -6.63
N ARG A 46 -2.56 -8.56 -6.35
CA ARG A 46 -2.57 -9.32 -5.09
C ARG A 46 -1.13 -9.53 -4.62
N LEU A 47 -0.34 -8.47 -4.66
CA LEU A 47 1.09 -8.55 -4.39
C LEU A 47 1.35 -9.04 -2.96
N MET A 48 1.98 -10.20 -2.83
CA MET A 48 2.38 -10.80 -1.55
C MET A 48 3.88 -10.62 -1.27
N ASN A 49 4.64 -10.18 -2.28
CA ASN A 49 6.07 -9.94 -2.15
C ASN A 49 6.43 -8.58 -2.77
N LEU A 50 6.91 -7.68 -1.92
CA LEU A 50 7.34 -6.33 -2.31
C LEU A 50 8.85 -6.21 -2.46
N THR A 51 9.64 -7.25 -2.13
CA THR A 51 11.10 -7.13 -2.07
C THR A 51 11.66 -6.64 -3.39
N HIS A 52 11.20 -7.14 -4.53
CA HIS A 52 11.70 -6.74 -5.84
C HIS A 52 11.55 -5.24 -6.18
N LEU A 53 10.81 -4.45 -5.40
CA LEU A 53 10.71 -3.01 -5.60
C LEU A 53 12.07 -2.31 -5.47
N TYR A 54 13.04 -2.84 -4.71
CA TYR A 54 14.37 -2.22 -4.59
C TYR A 54 15.15 -2.20 -5.92
N GLU A 55 14.78 -3.04 -6.90
CA GLU A 55 15.40 -3.05 -8.23
C GLU A 55 14.97 -1.85 -9.09
N PHE A 56 13.91 -1.15 -8.69
CA PHE A 56 13.45 0.09 -9.35
C PHE A 56 14.25 1.30 -8.85
N ASN A 57 15.53 1.34 -9.20
CA ASN A 57 16.53 2.27 -8.67
C ASN A 57 16.25 3.77 -8.89
N ASN A 58 15.32 4.11 -9.78
CA ASN A 58 14.92 5.48 -10.11
C ASN A 58 13.47 5.81 -9.72
N LEU A 59 12.80 4.93 -8.98
CA LEU A 59 11.40 5.07 -8.63
C LEU A 59 11.15 6.30 -7.76
N LYS A 60 10.18 7.12 -8.18
CA LYS A 60 9.73 8.35 -7.50
C LYS A 60 8.27 8.27 -7.08
N TYR A 61 7.44 7.62 -7.91
CA TYR A 61 6.01 7.47 -7.68
C TYR A 61 5.66 5.99 -7.66
N LEU A 62 5.06 5.54 -6.57
CA LEU A 62 4.68 4.14 -6.37
C LEU A 62 3.21 4.04 -5.98
N ILE A 63 2.42 3.39 -6.82
CA ILE A 63 0.99 3.16 -6.60
C ILE A 63 0.78 1.68 -6.29
N LEU A 64 0.30 1.38 -5.09
CA LEU A 64 0.07 0.03 -4.58
C LEU A 64 -1.37 -0.17 -4.09
N ASP A 65 -2.29 0.64 -4.60
CA ASP A 65 -3.70 0.61 -4.21
C ASP A 65 -4.35 -0.75 -4.47
N ASN A 66 -5.28 -1.18 -3.61
CA ASN A 66 -6.06 -2.40 -3.78
C ASN A 66 -5.20 -3.68 -3.97
N ASN A 67 -4.21 -3.92 -3.09
CA ASN A 67 -3.36 -5.11 -3.14
C ASN A 67 -3.52 -6.05 -1.94
N ARG A 68 -4.35 -5.69 -0.93
CA ARG A 68 -4.47 -6.42 0.36
C ARG A 68 -3.16 -6.44 1.16
N LEU A 69 -2.38 -5.37 1.07
CA LEU A 69 -1.13 -5.24 1.80
C LEU A 69 -1.40 -4.98 3.29
N HIS A 70 -0.53 -5.51 4.14
CA HIS A 70 -0.54 -5.35 5.60
C HIS A 70 0.91 -5.23 6.06
N GLU A 71 1.17 -4.89 7.31
CA GLU A 71 2.49 -4.53 7.82
C GLU A 71 3.55 -5.62 7.57
N ALA A 72 3.18 -6.91 7.66
CA ALA A 72 4.11 -8.01 7.44
C ALA A 72 4.65 -8.11 5.99
N HIS A 73 4.00 -7.48 5.01
CA HIS A 73 4.53 -7.37 3.64
C HIS A 73 5.68 -6.35 3.59
N PHE A 74 5.60 -5.29 4.40
CA PHE A 74 6.65 -4.26 4.50
C PHE A 74 7.80 -4.71 5.40
N GLU A 75 7.55 -5.55 6.41
CA GLU A 75 8.61 -6.14 7.25
C GLU A 75 9.62 -6.99 6.44
N GLN A 76 9.21 -7.50 5.28
CA GLN A 76 10.09 -8.26 4.38
C GLN A 76 11.07 -7.36 3.62
N MET A 77 10.83 -6.05 3.59
CA MET A 77 11.67 -5.08 2.89
C MET A 77 12.96 -4.84 3.68
N GLN A 78 14.09 -5.20 3.09
CA GLN A 78 15.41 -5.07 3.73
C GLN A 78 16.17 -3.81 3.30
N TRP A 79 15.75 -3.19 2.19
CA TRP A 79 16.43 -2.04 1.59
C TRP A 79 15.49 -0.86 1.42
N ALA A 80 16.05 0.34 1.61
CA ALA A 80 15.33 1.59 1.42
C ALA A 80 15.22 1.95 -0.07
N LEU A 81 14.14 2.63 -0.43
CA LEU A 81 13.89 3.28 -1.70
C LEU A 81 13.91 4.82 -1.51
N PRO A 82 15.09 5.42 -1.37
CA PRO A 82 15.23 6.82 -0.95
C PRO A 82 14.75 7.85 -1.99
N LYS A 83 14.46 7.43 -3.23
CA LYS A 83 13.97 8.32 -4.29
C LYS A 83 12.45 8.41 -4.34
N VAL A 84 11.73 7.50 -3.69
CA VAL A 84 10.26 7.52 -3.67
C VAL A 84 9.79 8.74 -2.88
N LYS A 85 9.00 9.57 -3.55
CA LYS A 85 8.41 10.81 -3.03
C LYS A 85 6.91 10.67 -2.81
N VAL A 86 6.26 9.85 -3.61
CA VAL A 86 4.81 9.67 -3.57
C VAL A 86 4.50 8.18 -3.46
N LEU A 87 3.74 7.81 -2.43
CA LEU A 87 3.31 6.45 -2.17
C LEU A 87 1.79 6.40 -1.96
N MET A 88 1.09 5.69 -2.84
CA MET A 88 -0.34 5.39 -2.67
C MET A 88 -0.49 3.97 -2.14
N LEU A 89 -1.18 3.83 -1.02
CA LEU A 89 -1.47 2.56 -0.36
C LEU A 89 -2.95 2.41 -0.05
N ASN A 90 -3.82 3.02 -0.85
CA ASN A 90 -5.25 3.04 -0.59
C ASN A 90 -5.87 1.65 -0.69
N ARG A 91 -6.92 1.40 0.11
CA ARG A 91 -7.69 0.15 0.08
C ARG A 91 -6.82 -1.09 0.22
N ASN A 92 -5.92 -1.04 1.20
CA ASN A 92 -5.16 -2.19 1.67
C ASN A 92 -5.67 -2.58 3.08
N GLU A 93 -4.94 -3.46 3.76
CA GLU A 93 -5.32 -4.06 5.04
C GLU A 93 -4.38 -3.59 6.17
N LEU A 94 -3.83 -2.37 6.09
CA LEU A 94 -3.00 -1.78 7.14
C LEU A 94 -3.85 -1.40 8.36
N MET A 95 -3.45 -1.85 9.55
CA MET A 95 -4.27 -1.71 10.77
C MET A 95 -3.53 -1.13 11.99
N ASP A 96 -2.20 -1.13 11.98
CA ASP A 96 -1.37 -0.53 13.03
C ASP A 96 -0.66 0.71 12.48
N LEU A 97 -1.15 1.88 12.88
CA LEU A 97 -0.64 3.17 12.41
C LEU A 97 0.83 3.38 12.83
N GLN A 98 1.17 3.07 14.08
CA GLN A 98 2.51 3.33 14.61
C GLN A 98 3.53 2.44 13.90
N LYS A 99 3.22 1.15 13.76
CA LYS A 99 4.05 0.19 13.05
C LYS A 99 4.17 0.54 11.57
N THR A 100 3.06 0.91 10.93
CA THR A 100 3.04 1.35 9.53
C THR A 100 3.98 2.54 9.32
N ILE A 101 3.88 3.60 10.14
CA ILE A 101 4.75 4.77 10.01
C ILE A 101 6.23 4.41 10.21
N GLN A 102 6.55 3.56 11.19
CA GLN A 102 7.94 3.14 11.44
C GLN A 102 8.53 2.37 10.25
N LEU A 103 7.76 1.44 9.67
CA LEU A 103 8.16 0.68 8.49
C LEU A 103 8.31 1.59 7.26
N LEU A 104 7.31 2.45 7.01
CA LEU A 104 7.37 3.35 5.85
C LEU A 104 8.51 4.37 5.98
N ALA A 105 8.82 4.87 7.18
CA ALA A 105 9.93 5.79 7.39
C ALA A 105 11.31 5.14 7.14
N SER A 106 11.46 3.84 7.44
CA SER A 106 12.71 3.12 7.17
C SER A 106 12.86 2.77 5.69
N ILE A 107 11.76 2.38 5.02
CA ILE A 107 11.76 1.98 3.61
C ILE A 107 11.79 3.19 2.69
N PHE A 108 11.04 4.26 2.99
CA PHE A 108 10.87 5.44 2.15
C PHE A 108 11.29 6.72 2.90
N PRO A 109 12.59 6.90 3.20
CA PRO A 109 13.05 7.94 4.12
C PRO A 109 12.84 9.39 3.63
N ASN A 110 12.58 9.59 2.33
CA ASN A 110 12.37 10.90 1.73
C ASN A 110 10.95 11.10 1.17
N LEU A 111 9.97 10.35 1.71
CA LEU A 111 8.58 10.41 1.29
C LEU A 111 7.99 11.79 1.57
N GLU A 112 7.34 12.38 0.56
CA GLU A 112 6.73 13.72 0.62
C GLU A 112 5.20 13.63 0.65
N TYR A 113 4.64 12.58 0.06
CA TYR A 113 3.20 12.35 0.00
C TYR A 113 2.86 10.88 0.23
N LEU A 114 1.90 10.64 1.12
CA LEU A 114 1.38 9.34 1.50
C LEU A 114 -0.15 9.37 1.50
N SER A 115 -0.78 8.38 0.87
CA SER A 115 -2.22 8.15 0.95
C SER A 115 -2.54 6.76 1.48
N LEU A 116 -3.39 6.69 2.50
CA LEU A 116 -3.79 5.47 3.23
C LEU A 116 -5.31 5.25 3.28
N HIS A 117 -6.06 6.01 2.48
CA HIS A 117 -7.52 5.97 2.40
C HIS A 117 -8.05 4.54 2.20
N GLY A 118 -9.09 4.17 2.92
CA GLY A 118 -9.74 2.86 2.83
C GLY A 118 -8.94 1.70 3.45
N ASN A 119 -7.93 1.98 4.28
CA ASN A 119 -7.29 0.98 5.14
C ASN A 119 -7.98 0.95 6.52
N PRO A 120 -7.90 -0.15 7.29
CA PRO A 120 -8.35 -0.16 8.68
C PRO A 120 -7.81 0.99 9.56
N ILE A 121 -6.56 1.44 9.35
CA ILE A 121 -5.98 2.63 10.04
C ILE A 121 -6.60 3.97 9.63
N CYS A 122 -7.17 4.07 8.43
CA CYS A 122 -7.69 5.29 7.84
C CYS A 122 -8.92 4.93 6.98
N PRO A 123 -10.05 4.59 7.63
CA PRO A 123 -11.26 4.19 6.93
C PRO A 123 -11.83 5.38 6.15
N ASP A 124 -12.36 5.14 4.95
CA ASP A 124 -12.96 6.16 4.09
C ASP A 124 -14.33 6.69 4.60
N GLU A 125 -14.81 6.18 5.73
CA GLU A 125 -16.08 6.52 6.40
C GLU A 125 -17.31 6.61 5.47
N LEU A 126 -17.89 5.46 5.11
CA LEU A 126 -19.34 5.28 4.85
C LEU A 126 -19.84 3.82 4.95
N GLU A 127 -19.06 2.92 5.57
CA GLU A 127 -19.60 1.66 6.09
C GLU A 127 -19.30 1.60 7.59
N LEU A 128 -20.21 2.19 8.37
CA LEU A 128 -20.55 1.64 9.69
C LEU A 128 -21.20 0.25 9.46
N GLN A 129 -20.43 -0.69 8.93
CA GLN A 129 -20.72 -2.12 8.92
C GLN A 129 -19.62 -2.77 9.76
N PRO A 130 -19.97 -3.68 10.68
CA PRO A 130 -19.17 -3.90 11.88
C PRO A 130 -17.83 -4.51 11.51
N PHE A 131 -16.76 -3.99 12.12
CA PHE A 131 -15.59 -4.80 12.38
C PHE A 131 -16.07 -6.07 13.11
N CYS A 132 -16.06 -7.20 12.39
CA CYS A 132 -16.35 -8.53 12.90
C CYS A 132 -17.84 -8.80 13.27
N GLU A 133 -18.43 -9.88 12.74
CA GLU A 133 -19.67 -10.49 13.28
C GLU A 133 -19.47 -11.11 14.68
N TYR A 134 -18.48 -10.65 15.45
CA TYR A 134 -18.07 -11.23 16.73
C TYR A 134 -17.64 -10.17 17.75
N VAL A 135 -18.37 -9.07 17.97
CA VAL A 135 -18.31 -8.34 19.25
C VAL A 135 -19.37 -7.23 19.35
N ASP A 136 -20.62 -7.60 19.67
CA ASP A 136 -21.52 -6.63 20.33
C ASP A 136 -20.97 -6.22 21.71
N TYR A 137 -20.12 -7.06 22.30
CA TYR A 137 -19.64 -6.90 23.67
C TYR A 137 -18.62 -5.77 23.86
N GLU A 138 -17.76 -5.50 22.86
CA GLU A 138 -16.73 -4.48 22.99
C GLU A 138 -17.31 -3.06 22.85
N TYR A 139 -18.29 -2.85 21.98
CA TYR A 139 -18.90 -1.53 21.81
C TYR A 139 -19.68 -1.07 23.05
N GLU A 140 -20.47 -1.96 23.67
CA GLU A 140 -21.14 -1.65 24.94
C GLU A 140 -20.13 -1.39 26.07
N TYR A 141 -19.02 -2.14 26.11
CA TYR A 141 -17.94 -1.93 27.07
C TYR A 141 -17.34 -0.53 26.93
N TYR A 142 -16.94 -0.12 25.72
CA TYR A 142 -16.36 1.22 25.49
C TYR A 142 -17.35 2.33 25.83
N ARG A 143 -18.62 2.20 25.45
CA ARG A 143 -19.67 3.17 25.78
C ARG A 143 -19.84 3.33 27.29
N SER A 144 -19.89 2.23 28.04
CA SER A 144 -20.02 2.26 29.50
C SER A 144 -18.83 2.94 30.19
N LYS A 145 -17.62 2.84 29.61
CA LYS A 145 -16.41 3.46 30.16
C LYS A 145 -16.37 4.96 29.93
N VAL A 146 -16.87 5.43 28.79
CA VAL A 146 -16.96 6.86 28.47
C VAL A 146 -18.03 7.55 29.34
N ASP A 147 -19.20 6.94 29.50
CA ASP A 147 -20.30 7.51 30.30
C ASP A 147 -19.94 7.63 31.79
N ASN A 148 -19.12 6.72 32.33
CA ASN A 148 -18.66 6.76 33.73
C ASN A 148 -17.52 7.75 34.00
N GLN A 149 -16.91 8.35 32.97
CA GLN A 149 -15.87 9.38 33.14
C GLN A 149 -16.41 10.82 33.00
N LEU A 150 -17.70 10.97 32.66
CA LEU A 150 -18.37 12.27 32.46
C LEU A 150 -19.40 12.59 33.56
N GLN A 151 -19.36 11.88 34.70
CA GLN A 151 -20.01 12.23 35.96
C GLN A 151 -18.96 12.43 37.06
#